data_AF-A0A8I1NEC7-F1
#
_entry.id   AF-A0A8I1NEC7-F1
#
_cell.length_a   1.000
_cell.length_b   1.000
_cell.length_c   1.000
_cell.angle_alpha   90.00
_cell.angle_beta   90.00
_cell.angle_gamma   90.00
#
_symmetry.space_group_name_H-M   'P 1'
#
loop_
_entity.id
_entity.type
_entity.pdbx_description
1 polymer ?
#
loop_
_entity_poly.entity_id
_entity_poly.type
_entity_poly.pdbx_seq_one_letter_code
_entity_poly.pdbx_strand_id
1 'polypeptide(L)'
;MPGPEDEPRPIDLRGEPASIIGGAIRDSGLVSEGDRGLVLISGGADSVALLLGLAAVLGPERLVALHVNYRLRPEADADERLVRQVCADSGVELVVHEAGRPEGNTQAWAREIRLGRAERIRAERRLDWIAVGHNRSDRAETFLYRLASSPGVRSLLAMPPRSGHVIRPLLSLDRRLIRRTIEAVAPYAEDATNQDPSYARNRIRLEVIPELEEVNPAAQTNVIRTQVELAEDEDALMRLATDAAGPDLGRGGLDGGLLSAQHPAVRRRMLRRLAEAELGRPVAITPELAAEVGRLSAHPEGGQVDLGGGDRLLIESGRILARAEEVPAEVAPVPIGLEPGRFDFGAWRVESERTTEEEARRAFGDPWSAFLDLDRLLDDPPARLALRRWRSGDRIEPLGMQGRKKLQDVFTDALVPASQRRAWPVLVAGEIVIWVPGLVRSRHLLVGGPDRRVLRLHARSPFSV
;
A
#
# COMPACT_ATOMS: atom_id res chain seq x y z
N MET A 1 14.37 41.75 -26.00
CA MET A 1 12.93 41.85 -26.29
C MET A 1 12.35 40.46 -26.08
N PRO A 2 11.73 40.17 -24.93
CA PRO A 2 10.94 38.95 -24.78
C PRO A 2 9.71 39.07 -25.71
N GLY A 3 9.37 37.99 -26.41
CA GLY A 3 8.22 37.95 -27.33
C GLY A 3 6.89 38.06 -26.60
N PRO A 4 5.79 38.31 -27.33
CA PRO A 4 4.47 38.52 -26.73
C PRO A 4 4.06 37.28 -25.95
N GLU A 5 3.66 37.48 -24.68
CA GLU A 5 2.98 36.48 -23.88
C GLU A 5 1.70 36.07 -24.66
N ASP A 6 1.60 34.79 -25.04
CA ASP A 6 0.40 34.22 -25.66
C ASP A 6 -0.79 34.52 -24.74
N GLU A 7 -1.72 35.36 -25.19
CA GLU A 7 -3.00 35.53 -24.50
C GLU A 7 -3.68 34.16 -24.34
N PRO A 8 -4.24 33.85 -23.16
CA PRO A 8 -4.89 32.57 -22.91
C PRO A 8 -6.00 32.36 -23.94
N ARG A 9 -5.93 31.25 -24.69
CA ARG A 9 -7.00 30.88 -25.62
C ARG A 9 -8.06 30.15 -24.81
N PRO A 10 -9.25 30.72 -24.62
CA PRO A 10 -10.26 30.10 -23.78
C PRO A 10 -10.64 28.72 -24.34
N ILE A 11 -10.57 27.70 -23.49
CA ILE A 11 -11.03 26.35 -23.83
C ILE A 11 -12.56 26.38 -23.91
N ASP A 12 -13.12 25.88 -25.01
CA ASP A 12 -14.58 25.75 -25.16
C ASP A 12 -15.12 24.62 -24.27
N LEU A 13 -15.51 24.98 -23.05
CA LEU A 13 -16.13 24.09 -22.07
C LEU A 13 -17.56 23.67 -22.48
N ARG A 14 -18.15 24.25 -23.53
CA ARG A 14 -19.49 23.91 -24.04
C ARG A 14 -19.43 23.05 -25.31
N GLY A 15 -18.25 22.79 -25.84
CA GLY A 15 -18.04 21.95 -27.01
C GLY A 15 -18.44 20.48 -26.80
N GLU A 16 -18.75 19.78 -27.89
CA GLU A 16 -19.15 18.37 -27.89
C GLU A 16 -18.20 17.47 -27.07
N PRO A 17 -16.86 17.62 -27.13
CA PRO A 17 -15.95 16.82 -26.32
C PRO A 17 -16.11 17.00 -24.80
N ALA A 18 -16.25 18.25 -24.33
CA ALA A 18 -16.47 18.56 -22.92
C ALA A 18 -17.85 18.06 -22.46
N SER A 19 -18.83 18.05 -23.35
CA SER A 19 -20.16 17.49 -23.10
C SER A 19 -20.14 15.97 -22.91
N ILE A 20 -19.32 15.22 -23.65
CA ILE A 20 -19.19 13.75 -23.48
C ILE A 20 -18.64 13.42 -22.10
N ILE A 21 -17.53 14.04 -21.71
CA ILE A 21 -16.92 13.81 -20.38
C ILE A 21 -17.84 14.33 -19.27
N GLY A 22 -18.43 15.52 -19.46
CA GLY A 22 -19.37 16.12 -18.51
C GLY A 22 -20.65 15.28 -18.33
N GLY A 23 -21.14 14.65 -19.40
CA GLY A 23 -22.26 13.70 -19.35
C GLY A 23 -21.93 12.51 -18.46
N ALA A 24 -20.80 11.85 -18.70
CA ALA A 24 -20.36 10.73 -17.86
C ALA A 24 -20.13 11.11 -16.39
N ILE A 25 -19.65 12.34 -16.14
CA ILE A 25 -19.50 12.88 -14.78
C ILE A 25 -20.87 13.04 -14.11
N ARG A 26 -21.89 13.57 -14.81
CA ARG A 26 -23.26 13.67 -14.28
C ARG A 26 -23.84 12.29 -14.00
N ASP A 27 -23.70 11.36 -14.95
CA ASP A 27 -24.21 9.99 -14.84
C ASP A 27 -23.55 9.21 -13.69
N SER A 28 -22.35 9.62 -13.25
CA SER A 28 -21.69 9.01 -12.10
C SER A 28 -22.43 9.25 -10.77
N GLY A 29 -23.26 10.29 -10.67
CA GLY A 29 -23.94 10.69 -9.43
C GLY A 29 -23.00 11.11 -8.30
N LEU A 30 -21.71 11.35 -8.58
CA LEU A 30 -20.70 11.65 -7.56
C LEU A 30 -20.59 13.15 -7.23
N VAL A 31 -21.19 14.01 -8.04
CA VAL A 31 -21.17 15.47 -7.91
C VAL A 31 -22.57 16.05 -8.03
N SER A 32 -22.83 17.13 -7.32
CA SER A 32 -24.06 17.94 -7.42
C SER A 32 -23.73 19.34 -7.94
N GLU A 33 -24.66 20.01 -8.62
CA GLU A 33 -24.45 21.35 -9.23
C GLU A 33 -23.99 22.43 -8.24
N GLY A 34 -24.27 22.24 -6.95
CA GLY A 34 -23.84 23.14 -5.87
C GLY A 34 -22.43 22.87 -5.31
N ASP A 35 -21.81 21.75 -5.65
CA ASP A 35 -20.57 21.30 -5.02
C ASP A 35 -19.39 22.20 -5.37
N ARG A 36 -18.43 22.29 -4.44
CA ARG A 36 -17.11 22.86 -4.67
C ARG A 36 -16.06 21.80 -4.41
N GLY A 37 -15.11 21.67 -5.32
CA GLY A 37 -14.22 20.50 -5.34
C GLY A 37 -12.79 20.81 -5.67
N LEU A 38 -11.90 19.93 -5.22
CA LEU A 38 -10.49 19.95 -5.59
C LEU A 38 -10.22 18.89 -6.66
N VAL A 39 -9.54 19.26 -7.75
CA VAL A 39 -9.15 18.33 -8.82
C VAL A 39 -7.65 18.10 -8.76
N LEU A 40 -7.23 16.83 -8.62
CA LEU A 40 -5.82 16.47 -8.74
C LEU A 40 -5.41 16.37 -10.21
N ILE A 41 -4.55 17.28 -10.64
CA ILE A 41 -4.10 17.39 -12.03
C ILE A 41 -2.59 17.08 -12.17
N SER A 42 -2.26 16.08 -12.99
CA SER A 42 -0.86 15.70 -13.27
C SER A 42 -0.35 16.24 -14.60
N GLY A 43 -1.23 16.80 -15.44
CA GLY A 43 -0.91 17.21 -16.82
C GLY A 43 -1.16 16.12 -17.87
N GLY A 44 -1.44 14.88 -17.45
CA GLY A 44 -1.79 13.80 -18.36
C GLY A 44 -3.25 13.87 -18.81
N ALA A 45 -3.55 13.24 -19.96
CA ALA A 45 -4.86 13.25 -20.62
C ALA A 45 -6.05 13.00 -19.68
N ASP A 46 -5.98 11.96 -18.83
CA ASP A 46 -7.07 11.61 -17.92
C ASP A 46 -7.37 12.72 -16.89
N SER A 47 -6.32 13.38 -16.40
CA SER A 47 -6.45 14.43 -15.39
C SER A 47 -6.90 15.77 -15.99
N VAL A 48 -6.49 16.06 -17.22
CA VAL A 48 -6.94 17.23 -17.99
C VAL A 48 -8.41 17.06 -18.37
N ALA A 49 -8.80 15.89 -18.88
CA ALA A 49 -10.20 15.59 -19.19
C ALA A 49 -11.10 15.67 -17.95
N LEU A 50 -10.64 15.17 -16.80
CA LEU A 50 -11.37 15.29 -15.55
C LEU A 50 -11.61 16.76 -15.17
N LEU A 51 -10.56 17.59 -15.22
CA LEU A 51 -10.64 19.01 -14.90
C LEU A 51 -11.66 19.73 -15.80
N LEU A 52 -11.52 19.58 -17.11
CA LEU A 52 -12.38 20.26 -18.08
C LEU A 52 -13.82 19.76 -18.01
N GLY A 53 -14.02 18.46 -17.85
CA GLY A 53 -15.36 17.88 -17.68
C GLY A 53 -16.05 18.39 -16.41
N LEU A 54 -15.34 18.47 -15.28
CA LEU A 54 -15.89 19.04 -14.05
C LEU A 54 -16.17 20.54 -14.20
N ALA A 55 -15.29 21.29 -14.87
CA ALA A 55 -15.47 22.72 -15.12
C ALA A 55 -16.70 22.97 -16.00
N ALA A 56 -16.96 22.11 -16.98
CA ALA A 56 -18.14 22.17 -17.83
C ALA A 56 -19.44 21.84 -17.06
N VAL A 57 -19.39 20.96 -16.05
CA VAL A 57 -20.56 20.55 -15.25
C VAL A 57 -20.87 21.53 -14.13
N LEU A 58 -19.85 22.03 -13.41
CA LEU A 58 -20.03 22.79 -12.18
C LEU A 58 -19.71 24.28 -12.33
N GLY A 59 -18.99 24.67 -13.38
CA GLY A 59 -18.38 25.98 -13.51
C GLY A 59 -16.94 26.01 -12.96
N PRO A 60 -16.01 26.68 -13.64
CA PRO A 60 -14.60 26.71 -13.24
C PRO A 60 -14.37 27.39 -11.87
N GLU A 61 -15.22 28.33 -11.48
CA GLU A 61 -15.15 29.07 -10.21
C GLU A 61 -15.43 28.20 -8.98
N ARG A 62 -16.03 27.02 -9.17
CA ARG A 62 -16.29 26.04 -8.10
C ARG A 62 -15.13 25.09 -7.86
N LEU A 63 -14.11 25.14 -8.70
CA LEU A 63 -13.02 24.18 -8.72
C LEU A 63 -11.71 24.81 -8.28
N VAL A 64 -10.90 23.99 -7.61
CA VAL A 64 -9.49 24.28 -7.35
C VAL A 64 -8.67 23.12 -7.91
N ALA A 65 -7.78 23.39 -8.84
CA ALA A 65 -6.82 22.42 -9.35
C ALA A 65 -5.61 22.35 -8.41
N LEU A 66 -5.13 21.14 -8.11
CA LEU A 66 -3.88 20.91 -7.39
C LEU A 66 -2.92 20.12 -8.27
N HIS A 67 -1.77 20.73 -8.58
CA HIS A 67 -0.63 20.07 -9.16
C HIS A 67 0.46 19.85 -8.11
N VAL A 68 1.09 18.68 -8.14
CA VAL A 68 2.26 18.38 -7.30
C VAL A 68 3.46 18.14 -8.21
N ASN A 69 4.40 19.07 -8.22
CA ASN A 69 5.66 18.94 -8.95
C ASN A 69 6.67 18.24 -8.03
N TYR A 70 6.97 16.97 -8.32
CA TYR A 70 7.91 16.19 -7.51
C TYR A 70 9.38 16.43 -7.85
N ARG A 71 9.68 17.13 -8.96
CA ARG A 71 11.04 17.31 -9.51
C ARG A 71 11.85 16.02 -9.62
N LEU A 72 11.18 14.90 -9.87
CA LEU A 72 11.82 13.59 -10.03
C LEU A 72 12.26 13.32 -11.48
N ARG A 73 11.73 14.09 -12.43
CA ARG A 73 11.96 13.92 -13.86
C ARG A 73 12.40 15.23 -14.50
N PRO A 74 13.23 15.18 -15.56
CA PRO A 74 13.58 16.36 -16.34
C PRO A 74 12.36 17.11 -16.91
N GLU A 75 11.30 16.37 -17.25
CA GLU A 75 10.08 16.91 -17.85
C GLU A 75 9.13 17.55 -16.82
N ALA A 76 9.39 17.42 -15.52
CA ALA A 76 8.45 17.85 -14.48
C ALA A 76 8.11 19.35 -14.55
N ASP A 77 9.08 20.20 -14.90
CA ASP A 77 8.84 21.63 -15.07
C ASP A 77 8.05 21.93 -16.36
N ALA A 78 8.16 21.09 -17.38
CA ALA A 78 7.34 21.19 -18.59
C ALA A 78 5.90 20.76 -18.32
N ASP A 79 5.71 19.66 -17.57
CA ASP A 79 4.40 19.20 -17.09
C ASP A 79 3.70 20.30 -16.28
N GLU A 80 4.42 20.98 -15.37
CA GLU A 80 3.87 22.09 -14.59
C GLU A 80 3.44 23.27 -15.47
N ARG A 81 4.26 23.66 -16.46
CA ARG A 81 3.91 24.75 -17.40
C ARG A 81 2.65 24.42 -18.19
N LEU A 82 2.50 23.18 -18.65
CA LEU A 82 1.30 22.72 -19.34
C LEU A 82 0.07 22.82 -18.43
N VAL A 83 0.20 22.38 -17.17
CA VAL A 83 -0.91 22.45 -16.21
C VAL A 83 -1.30 23.90 -15.91
N ARG A 84 -0.33 24.80 -15.77
CA ARG A 84 -0.58 26.24 -15.61
C ARG A 84 -1.38 26.80 -16.79
N GLN A 85 -0.98 26.45 -18.01
CA GLN A 85 -1.67 26.87 -19.23
C GLN A 85 -3.12 26.36 -19.25
N VAL A 86 -3.33 25.06 -19.05
CA VAL A 86 -4.67 24.44 -19.03
C VAL A 86 -5.58 25.07 -17.98
N CYS A 87 -5.07 25.37 -16.78
CA CYS A 87 -5.86 26.01 -15.73
C CYS A 87 -6.20 27.46 -16.07
N ALA A 88 -5.25 28.22 -16.65
CA ALA A 88 -5.48 29.58 -17.10
C ALA A 88 -6.55 29.63 -18.21
N ASP A 89 -6.43 28.77 -19.22
CA ASP A 89 -7.35 28.71 -20.37
C ASP A 89 -8.77 28.22 -19.99
N SER A 90 -8.88 27.44 -18.92
CA SER A 90 -10.18 26.96 -18.40
C SER A 90 -10.77 27.85 -17.30
N GLY A 91 -10.04 28.86 -16.83
CA GLY A 91 -10.46 29.75 -15.75
C GLY A 91 -10.49 29.11 -14.35
N VAL A 92 -9.86 27.93 -14.17
CA VAL A 92 -9.81 27.23 -12.88
C VAL A 92 -8.62 27.69 -12.05
N GLU A 93 -8.83 27.97 -10.76
CA GLU A 93 -7.74 28.32 -9.85
C GLU A 93 -6.75 27.15 -9.72
N LEU A 94 -5.45 27.41 -9.90
CA LEU A 94 -4.40 26.42 -9.73
C LEU A 94 -3.56 26.67 -8.47
N VAL A 95 -3.45 25.63 -7.64
CA VAL A 95 -2.46 25.52 -6.57
C VAL A 95 -1.35 24.58 -7.03
N VAL A 96 -0.11 25.07 -7.01
CA VAL A 96 1.07 24.23 -7.25
C VAL A 96 1.77 23.95 -5.92
N HIS A 97 2.10 22.68 -5.69
CA HIS A 97 2.92 22.25 -4.57
C HIS A 97 4.21 21.62 -5.08
N GLU A 98 5.35 22.20 -4.71
CA GLU A 98 6.65 21.57 -4.91
C GLU A 98 6.85 20.50 -3.83
N ALA A 99 7.01 19.25 -4.24
CA ALA A 99 7.32 18.19 -3.30
C ALA A 99 8.81 18.27 -2.89
N GLY A 100 9.09 17.93 -1.64
CA GLY A 100 10.46 17.78 -1.14
C GLY A 100 11.16 16.54 -1.69
N ARG A 101 12.23 16.11 -1.02
CA ARG A 101 12.94 14.88 -1.40
C ARG A 101 12.12 13.63 -1.06
N PRO A 102 12.15 12.59 -1.91
CA PRO A 102 11.42 11.36 -1.66
C PRO A 102 11.97 10.62 -0.43
N GLU A 103 11.05 10.09 0.39
CA GLU A 103 11.36 9.23 1.52
C GLU A 103 10.81 7.81 1.29
N GLY A 104 11.68 6.84 0.99
CA GLY A 104 11.25 5.45 0.81
C GLY A 104 10.73 5.13 -0.58
N ASN A 105 9.66 4.34 -0.65
CA ASN A 105 9.06 3.98 -1.93
C ASN A 105 8.50 5.25 -2.58
N THR A 106 9.10 5.67 -3.67
CA THR A 106 8.78 6.93 -4.37
C THR A 106 7.30 7.01 -4.77
N GLN A 107 6.66 5.90 -5.16
CA GLN A 107 5.24 5.89 -5.52
C GLN A 107 4.33 6.03 -4.30
N ALA A 108 4.65 5.35 -3.20
CA ALA A 108 3.89 5.46 -1.95
C ALA A 108 4.03 6.88 -1.36
N TRP A 109 5.26 7.40 -1.28
CA TRP A 109 5.57 8.75 -0.86
C TRP A 109 4.85 9.81 -1.71
N ALA A 110 4.91 9.68 -3.04
CA ALA A 110 4.24 10.61 -3.95
C ALA A 110 2.72 10.59 -3.72
N ARG A 111 2.13 9.40 -3.53
CA ARG A 111 0.71 9.25 -3.21
C ARG A 111 0.33 9.92 -1.89
N GLU A 112 1.14 9.74 -0.85
CA GLU A 112 0.93 10.35 0.47
C GLU A 112 0.99 11.87 0.43
N ILE A 113 2.03 12.45 -0.19
CA ILE A 113 2.17 13.90 -0.35
C ILE A 113 0.98 14.46 -1.12
N ARG A 114 0.60 13.84 -2.24
CA ARG A 114 -0.50 14.29 -3.09
C ARG A 114 -1.84 14.29 -2.38
N LEU A 115 -2.22 13.16 -1.77
CA LEU A 115 -3.50 13.05 -1.08
C LEU A 115 -3.51 13.84 0.23
N GLY A 116 -2.40 13.88 0.96
CA GLY A 116 -2.27 14.66 2.17
C GLY A 116 -2.37 16.17 1.92
N ARG A 117 -1.74 16.67 0.84
CA ARG A 117 -1.87 18.08 0.45
C ARG A 117 -3.28 18.41 -0.05
N ALA A 118 -3.88 17.53 -0.84
CA ALA A 118 -5.26 17.67 -1.30
C ALA A 118 -6.25 17.76 -0.13
N GLU A 119 -6.12 16.88 0.87
CA GLU A 119 -7.00 16.86 2.04
C GLU A 119 -6.86 18.12 2.89
N ARG A 120 -5.64 18.65 3.07
CA ARG A 120 -5.43 19.93 3.77
C ARG A 120 -6.16 21.08 3.07
N ILE A 121 -5.98 21.22 1.75
CA ILE A 121 -6.65 22.29 0.98
C ILE A 121 -8.16 22.11 1.01
N ARG A 122 -8.65 20.87 0.87
CA ARG A 122 -10.08 20.54 0.98
C ARG A 122 -10.65 20.99 2.32
N ALA A 123 -9.98 20.68 3.43
CA ALA A 123 -10.42 21.07 4.76
C ALA A 123 -10.35 22.59 4.99
N GLU A 124 -9.23 23.23 4.64
CA GLU A 124 -9.01 24.68 4.78
C GLU A 124 -10.05 25.50 3.99
N ARG A 125 -10.39 25.06 2.78
CA ARG A 125 -11.31 25.76 1.87
C ARG A 125 -12.75 25.24 1.93
N ARG A 126 -13.03 24.27 2.81
CA ARG A 126 -14.34 23.61 2.97
C ARG A 126 -14.91 23.08 1.65
N LEU A 127 -14.07 22.36 0.90
CA LEU A 127 -14.46 21.69 -0.34
C LEU A 127 -15.14 20.33 -0.02
N ASP A 128 -16.08 19.93 -0.85
CA ASP A 128 -16.92 18.75 -0.64
C ASP A 128 -16.16 17.45 -0.92
N TRP A 129 -15.25 17.49 -1.90
CA TRP A 129 -14.54 16.31 -2.40
C TRP A 129 -13.19 16.64 -3.06
N ILE A 130 -12.43 15.56 -3.32
CA ILE A 130 -11.19 15.53 -4.08
C ILE A 130 -11.39 14.57 -5.26
N ALA A 131 -11.28 15.04 -6.50
CA ALA A 131 -11.42 14.22 -7.70
C ALA A 131 -10.06 13.77 -8.25
N VAL A 132 -9.99 12.50 -8.68
CA VAL A 132 -8.81 11.91 -9.34
C VAL A 132 -9.20 11.25 -10.66
N GLY A 133 -8.33 11.39 -11.67
CA GLY A 133 -8.57 10.93 -13.05
C GLY A 133 -8.38 9.43 -13.27
N HIS A 134 -8.93 8.58 -12.39
CA HIS A 134 -8.93 7.14 -12.66
C HIS A 134 -10.06 6.77 -13.62
N ASN A 135 -9.75 5.91 -14.59
CA ASN A 135 -10.67 5.49 -15.64
C ASN A 135 -11.00 3.99 -15.56
N ARG A 136 -11.80 3.52 -16.54
CA ARG A 136 -12.21 2.12 -16.65
C ARG A 136 -11.03 1.16 -16.83
N SER A 137 -10.03 1.54 -17.62
CA SER A 137 -8.82 0.72 -17.84
C SER A 137 -8.01 0.59 -16.54
N ASP A 138 -7.94 1.65 -15.72
CA ASP A 138 -7.28 1.59 -14.41
C ASP A 138 -7.92 0.58 -13.46
N ARG A 139 -9.24 0.38 -13.55
CA ARG A 139 -9.94 -0.65 -12.76
C ARG A 139 -9.54 -2.04 -13.18
N ALA A 140 -9.54 -2.33 -14.48
CA ALA A 140 -9.13 -3.62 -15.01
C ALA A 140 -7.68 -3.94 -14.62
N GLU A 141 -6.76 -2.98 -14.77
CA GLU A 141 -5.37 -3.12 -14.34
C GLU A 141 -5.26 -3.42 -12.84
N THR A 142 -5.99 -2.67 -12.00
CA THR A 142 -5.93 -2.83 -10.55
C THR A 142 -6.53 -4.16 -10.11
N PHE A 143 -7.61 -4.61 -10.76
CA PHE A 143 -8.22 -5.91 -10.52
C PHE A 143 -7.24 -7.04 -10.82
N LEU A 144 -6.66 -7.06 -12.02
CA LEU A 144 -5.70 -8.10 -12.43
C LEU A 144 -4.45 -8.11 -11.57
N TYR A 145 -3.95 -6.91 -11.22
CA TYR A 145 -2.80 -6.79 -10.32
C TYR A 145 -3.09 -7.42 -8.96
N ARG A 146 -4.25 -7.13 -8.37
CA ARG A 146 -4.61 -7.66 -7.05
C ARG A 146 -4.98 -9.13 -7.11
N LEU A 147 -5.57 -9.61 -8.21
CA LEU A 147 -5.78 -11.03 -8.43
C LEU A 147 -4.45 -11.80 -8.39
N ALA A 148 -3.40 -11.25 -8.98
CA ALA A 148 -2.07 -11.87 -8.99
C ALA A 148 -1.29 -11.69 -7.67
N SER A 149 -1.51 -10.60 -6.93
CA SER A 149 -0.63 -10.20 -5.81
C SER A 149 -1.29 -10.23 -4.43
N SER A 150 -2.61 -10.37 -4.32
CA SER A 150 -3.35 -10.19 -3.08
C SER A 150 -4.47 -11.21 -2.93
N PRO A 151 -4.43 -12.09 -1.91
CA PRO A 151 -5.49 -13.06 -1.70
C PRO A 151 -6.81 -12.41 -1.27
N GLY A 152 -7.93 -13.02 -1.69
CA GLY A 152 -9.28 -12.75 -1.19
C GLY A 152 -10.09 -11.70 -1.97
N VAL A 153 -11.43 -11.88 -1.98
CA VAL A 153 -12.37 -11.08 -2.79
C VAL A 153 -12.28 -9.57 -2.52
N ARG A 154 -12.07 -9.15 -1.26
CA ARG A 154 -11.96 -7.72 -0.92
C ARG A 154 -10.78 -7.03 -1.61
N SER A 155 -9.70 -7.76 -1.89
CA SER A 155 -8.60 -7.20 -2.67
C SER A 155 -9.11 -6.85 -4.08
N LEU A 156 -9.94 -7.69 -4.68
CA LEU A 156 -10.49 -7.53 -6.03
C LEU A 156 -11.50 -6.37 -6.16
N LEU A 157 -12.17 -5.96 -5.09
CA LEU A 157 -13.12 -4.82 -5.06
C LEU A 157 -12.44 -3.44 -5.17
N ALA A 158 -11.22 -3.42 -5.69
CA ALA A 158 -10.37 -2.25 -5.73
C ALA A 158 -10.95 -1.10 -6.55
N MET A 159 -10.92 0.10 -5.96
CA MET A 159 -11.24 1.37 -6.62
C MET A 159 -12.75 1.66 -6.71
N PRO A 160 -13.44 1.85 -5.57
CA PRO A 160 -14.83 2.29 -5.56
C PRO A 160 -14.96 3.71 -6.17
N PRO A 161 -16.13 4.08 -6.71
CA PRO A 161 -16.40 5.43 -7.21
C PRO A 161 -16.10 6.52 -6.18
N ARG A 162 -16.37 6.25 -4.89
CA ARG A 162 -16.09 7.13 -3.75
C ARG A 162 -15.33 6.41 -2.64
N SER A 163 -14.35 7.07 -2.04
CA SER A 163 -13.61 6.60 -0.86
C SER A 163 -13.34 7.79 0.05
N GLY A 164 -14.15 7.94 1.11
CA GLY A 164 -14.17 9.15 1.92
C GLY A 164 -14.53 10.37 1.07
N HIS A 165 -13.66 11.39 1.09
CA HIS A 165 -13.78 12.58 0.24
C HIS A 165 -13.22 12.41 -1.18
N VAL A 166 -12.56 11.28 -1.50
CA VAL A 166 -11.99 11.05 -2.82
C VAL A 166 -13.02 10.43 -3.76
N ILE A 167 -13.31 11.12 -4.87
CA ILE A 167 -14.22 10.67 -5.94
C ILE A 167 -13.46 10.34 -7.24
N ARG A 168 -14.05 9.47 -8.06
CA ARG A 168 -13.49 9.00 -9.35
C ARG A 168 -14.54 9.13 -10.46
N PRO A 169 -14.79 10.34 -10.98
CA PRO A 169 -15.90 10.55 -11.92
C PRO A 169 -15.73 9.84 -13.28
N LEU A 170 -14.49 9.63 -13.74
CA LEU A 170 -14.22 9.03 -15.06
C LEU A 170 -14.22 7.49 -15.06
N LEU A 171 -14.64 6.86 -13.95
CA LEU A 171 -14.41 5.44 -13.71
C LEU A 171 -15.18 4.50 -14.67
N SER A 172 -16.21 5.02 -15.35
CA SER A 172 -16.98 4.34 -16.40
C SER A 172 -16.37 4.51 -17.80
N LEU A 173 -15.46 5.46 -18.00
CA LEU A 173 -14.95 5.84 -19.31
C LEU A 173 -13.69 5.06 -19.69
N ASP A 174 -13.60 4.73 -20.99
CA ASP A 174 -12.41 4.12 -21.57
C ASP A 174 -11.29 5.13 -21.76
N ARG A 175 -10.03 4.74 -21.52
CA ARG A 175 -8.88 5.60 -21.74
C ARG A 175 -8.75 6.06 -23.19
N ARG A 176 -9.07 5.21 -24.17
CA ARG A 176 -9.02 5.57 -25.60
C ARG A 176 -10.06 6.63 -25.93
N LEU A 177 -11.25 6.53 -25.34
CA LEU A 177 -12.29 7.56 -25.48
C LEU A 177 -11.82 8.87 -24.87
N ILE A 178 -11.35 8.86 -23.61
CA ILE A 178 -10.84 10.06 -22.93
C ILE A 178 -9.77 10.78 -23.77
N ARG A 179 -8.79 10.02 -24.29
CA ARG A 179 -7.72 10.58 -25.12
C ARG A 179 -8.24 11.19 -26.42
N ARG A 180 -9.05 10.45 -27.18
CA ARG A 180 -9.65 10.98 -28.43
C ARG A 180 -10.46 12.25 -28.19
N THR A 181 -11.18 12.30 -27.07
CA THR A 181 -12.00 13.45 -26.69
C THR A 181 -11.13 14.66 -26.34
N ILE A 182 -10.03 14.48 -25.60
CA ILE A 182 -9.22 15.60 -25.11
C ILE A 182 -8.21 16.13 -26.14
N GLU A 183 -7.76 15.28 -27.07
CA GLU A 183 -6.73 15.60 -28.07
C GLU A 183 -7.13 16.78 -28.98
N ALA A 184 -8.43 16.96 -29.23
CA ALA A 184 -8.95 18.08 -30.02
C ALA A 184 -9.18 19.37 -29.21
N VAL A 185 -9.03 19.33 -27.88
CA VAL A 185 -9.55 20.37 -26.97
C VAL A 185 -8.43 21.04 -26.18
N ALA A 186 -7.48 20.26 -25.66
CA ALA A 186 -6.45 20.77 -24.77
C ALA A 186 -5.14 19.99 -24.91
N PRO A 187 -3.98 20.66 -24.75
CA PRO A 187 -2.71 19.98 -24.68
C PRO A 187 -2.64 19.11 -23.43
N TYR A 188 -1.95 17.98 -23.53
CA TYR A 188 -1.62 17.13 -22.39
C TYR A 188 -0.22 16.55 -22.54
N ALA A 189 0.41 16.22 -21.41
CA ALA A 189 1.71 15.58 -21.36
C ALA A 189 1.58 14.05 -21.54
N GLU A 190 2.49 13.47 -22.32
CA GLU A 190 2.69 12.02 -22.37
C GLU A 190 3.82 11.63 -21.43
N ASP A 191 3.56 10.67 -20.55
CA ASP A 191 4.56 10.16 -19.61
C ASP A 191 5.30 8.96 -20.22
N ALA A 192 6.58 9.15 -20.56
CA ALA A 192 7.45 8.14 -21.16
C ALA A 192 7.63 6.89 -20.27
N THR A 193 7.48 7.02 -18.94
CA THR A 193 7.61 5.87 -18.01
C THR A 193 6.40 4.94 -18.04
N ASN A 194 5.30 5.34 -18.68
CA ASN A 194 4.12 4.48 -18.88
C ASN A 194 4.37 3.29 -19.81
N GLN A 195 5.51 3.26 -20.50
CA GLN A 195 5.88 2.20 -21.44
C GLN A 195 6.91 1.21 -20.89
N ASP A 196 7.39 1.38 -19.66
CA ASP A 196 8.38 0.47 -19.08
C ASP A 196 7.70 -0.76 -18.42
N PRO A 197 7.86 -1.99 -18.96
CA PRO A 197 7.25 -3.21 -18.42
C PRO A 197 7.93 -3.74 -17.13
N SER A 198 9.01 -3.10 -16.66
CA SER A 198 9.64 -3.43 -15.37
C SER A 198 8.69 -3.20 -14.19
N TYR A 199 7.76 -2.25 -14.32
CA TYR A 199 6.72 -1.99 -13.33
C TYR A 199 5.52 -2.94 -13.52
N ALA A 200 5.13 -3.65 -12.45
CA ALA A 200 4.07 -4.67 -12.50
C ALA A 200 2.75 -4.20 -13.14
N ARG A 201 2.34 -2.95 -12.88
CA ARG A 201 1.12 -2.37 -13.45
C ARG A 201 1.25 -2.07 -14.94
N ASN A 202 2.42 -1.63 -15.39
CA ASN A 202 2.70 -1.43 -16.81
C ASN A 202 2.75 -2.78 -17.54
N ARG A 203 3.34 -3.82 -16.94
CA ARG A 203 3.31 -5.18 -17.48
C ARG A 203 1.88 -5.68 -17.69
N ILE A 204 0.99 -5.46 -16.72
CA ILE A 204 -0.42 -5.82 -16.87
C ILE A 204 -1.06 -5.09 -18.06
N ARG A 205 -0.77 -3.80 -18.23
CA ARG A 205 -1.29 -3.00 -19.35
C ARG A 205 -0.73 -3.42 -20.72
N LEU A 206 0.57 -3.66 -20.80
CA LEU A 206 1.29 -3.82 -22.07
C LEU A 206 1.33 -5.26 -22.55
N GLU A 207 1.26 -6.23 -21.64
CA GLU A 207 1.39 -7.65 -21.95
C GLU A 207 0.10 -8.40 -21.60
N VAL A 208 -0.37 -8.31 -20.35
CA VAL A 208 -1.48 -9.18 -19.89
C VAL A 208 -2.83 -8.81 -20.50
N ILE A 209 -3.19 -7.52 -20.50
CA ILE A 209 -4.49 -7.07 -21.04
C ILE A 209 -4.61 -7.37 -22.54
N PRO A 210 -3.61 -7.07 -23.40
CA PRO A 210 -3.67 -7.44 -24.81
C PRO A 210 -3.87 -8.95 -25.03
N GLU A 211 -3.14 -9.80 -24.31
CA GLU A 211 -3.30 -11.25 -24.40
C GLU A 211 -4.71 -11.72 -23.99
N LEU A 212 -5.31 -11.09 -22.96
CA LEU A 212 -6.70 -11.36 -22.61
C LEU A 212 -7.68 -10.89 -23.69
N GLU A 213 -7.41 -9.77 -24.36
CA GLU A 213 -8.22 -9.25 -25.46
C GLU A 213 -8.14 -10.14 -26.72
N GLU A 214 -6.99 -10.77 -26.98
CA GLU A 214 -6.85 -11.80 -28.03
C GLU A 214 -7.71 -13.05 -27.72
N VAL A 215 -7.84 -13.42 -26.45
CA VAL A 215 -8.78 -14.50 -26.05
C VAL A 215 -10.23 -14.05 -26.22
N ASN A 216 -10.56 -12.83 -25.81
CA ASN A 216 -11.88 -12.25 -25.99
C ASN A 216 -11.82 -10.71 -26.04
N PRO A 217 -12.28 -10.06 -27.13
CA PRO A 217 -12.28 -8.61 -27.25
C PRO A 217 -13.03 -7.86 -26.13
N ALA A 218 -13.93 -8.53 -25.41
CA ALA A 218 -14.66 -7.99 -24.27
C ALA A 218 -13.98 -8.22 -22.91
N ALA A 219 -12.74 -8.71 -22.85
CA ALA A 219 -12.06 -9.12 -21.62
C ALA A 219 -12.05 -8.03 -20.53
N GLN A 220 -11.65 -6.80 -20.87
CA GLN A 220 -11.67 -5.70 -19.90
C GLN A 220 -13.08 -5.46 -19.34
N THR A 221 -14.09 -5.39 -20.21
CA THR A 221 -15.50 -5.21 -19.83
C THR A 221 -15.98 -6.33 -18.91
N ASN A 222 -15.61 -7.58 -19.21
CA ASN A 222 -15.95 -8.74 -18.39
C ASN A 222 -15.31 -8.64 -17.00
N VAL A 223 -14.02 -8.29 -16.92
CA VAL A 223 -13.32 -8.07 -15.64
C VAL A 223 -14.04 -7.01 -14.79
N ILE A 224 -14.44 -5.90 -15.39
CA ILE A 224 -15.13 -4.81 -14.68
C ILE A 224 -16.52 -5.24 -14.23
N ARG A 225 -17.26 -5.96 -15.08
CA ARG A 225 -18.58 -6.47 -14.73
C ARG A 225 -18.50 -7.45 -13.55
N THR A 226 -17.58 -8.41 -13.61
CA THR A 226 -17.30 -9.32 -12.48
C THR A 226 -16.93 -8.54 -11.23
N GLN A 227 -16.14 -7.48 -11.34
CA GLN A 227 -15.82 -6.65 -10.19
C GLN A 227 -17.04 -5.95 -9.57
N VAL A 228 -17.99 -5.48 -10.39
CA VAL A 228 -19.24 -4.87 -9.93
C VAL A 228 -20.10 -5.90 -9.21
N GLU A 229 -20.32 -7.07 -9.82
CA GLU A 229 -21.10 -8.16 -9.23
C GLU A 229 -20.49 -8.61 -7.88
N LEU A 230 -19.17 -8.77 -7.80
CA LEU A 230 -18.48 -9.09 -6.54
C LEU A 230 -18.65 -7.99 -5.47
N ALA A 231 -18.75 -6.71 -5.88
CA ALA A 231 -18.93 -5.61 -4.94
C ALA A 231 -20.36 -5.59 -4.37
N GLU A 232 -21.36 -5.86 -5.21
CA GLU A 232 -22.76 -6.00 -4.82
C GLU A 232 -22.95 -7.19 -3.86
N ASP A 233 -22.34 -8.33 -4.17
CA ASP A 233 -22.34 -9.52 -3.31
C ASP A 233 -21.67 -9.24 -1.97
N GLU A 234 -20.51 -8.56 -1.95
CA GLU A 234 -19.82 -8.20 -0.72
C GLU A 234 -20.67 -7.24 0.13
N ASP A 235 -21.31 -6.25 -0.48
CA ASP A 235 -22.18 -5.30 0.21
C ASP A 235 -23.39 -6.01 0.86
N ALA A 236 -24.06 -6.90 0.12
CA ALA A 236 -25.16 -7.70 0.66
C ALA A 236 -24.69 -8.58 1.83
N LEU A 237 -23.56 -9.27 1.69
CA LEU A 237 -22.99 -10.11 2.75
C LEU A 237 -22.54 -9.29 3.97
N MET A 238 -22.07 -8.06 3.75
CA MET A 238 -21.68 -7.15 4.82
C MET A 238 -22.90 -6.61 5.58
N ARG A 239 -24.02 -6.35 4.89
CA ARG A 239 -25.30 -6.01 5.52
C ARG A 239 -25.83 -7.16 6.37
N LEU A 240 -25.85 -8.39 5.84
CA LEU A 240 -26.21 -9.58 6.61
C LEU A 240 -25.33 -9.76 7.85
N ALA A 241 -24.02 -9.56 7.72
CA ALA A 241 -23.10 -9.62 8.84
C ALA A 241 -23.34 -8.50 9.87
N THR A 242 -23.88 -7.36 9.44
CA THR A 242 -24.22 -6.25 10.32
C THR A 242 -25.48 -6.56 11.12
N ASP A 243 -26.51 -7.02 10.44
CA ASP A 243 -27.78 -7.37 11.07
C ASP A 243 -27.60 -8.55 12.03
N ALA A 244 -26.84 -9.58 11.63
CA ALA A 244 -26.60 -10.79 12.43
C ALA A 244 -25.79 -10.54 13.69
N ALA A 245 -24.93 -9.52 13.70
CA ALA A 245 -24.06 -9.24 14.83
C ALA A 245 -24.71 -8.34 15.90
N GLY A 246 -25.88 -7.76 15.61
CA GLY A 246 -26.67 -6.99 16.55
C GLY A 246 -26.10 -5.61 16.89
N PRO A 247 -26.81 -4.83 17.71
CA PRO A 247 -26.47 -3.43 18.03
C PRO A 247 -25.25 -3.30 18.97
N ASP A 248 -24.86 -4.36 19.69
CA ASP A 248 -23.81 -4.33 20.72
C ASP A 248 -22.39 -4.57 20.18
N LEU A 249 -22.24 -4.66 18.86
CA LEU A 249 -20.93 -4.74 18.19
C LEU A 249 -20.04 -3.57 18.60
N GLY A 250 -18.90 -3.88 19.24
CA GLY A 250 -17.94 -2.89 19.72
C GLY A 250 -18.15 -2.42 21.17
N ARG A 251 -19.20 -2.90 21.88
CA ARG A 251 -19.49 -2.57 23.29
C ARG A 251 -19.75 -3.82 24.14
N GLY A 252 -18.82 -4.78 24.07
CA GLY A 252 -18.89 -6.01 24.86
C GLY A 252 -18.69 -7.30 24.06
N GLY A 253 -18.17 -7.21 22.84
CA GLY A 253 -17.82 -8.35 22.00
C GLY A 253 -18.97 -8.92 21.18
N LEU A 254 -18.63 -9.89 20.33
CA LEU A 254 -19.57 -10.63 19.49
C LEU A 254 -19.99 -11.93 20.19
N ASP A 255 -21.28 -12.25 20.18
CA ASP A 255 -21.78 -13.52 20.71
C ASP A 255 -21.35 -14.71 19.82
N GLY A 256 -20.67 -15.69 20.42
CA GLY A 256 -20.16 -16.87 19.72
C GLY A 256 -21.25 -17.81 19.22
N GLY A 257 -22.41 -17.85 19.88
CA GLY A 257 -23.60 -18.58 19.44
C GLY A 257 -24.22 -17.94 18.19
N LEU A 258 -24.39 -16.62 18.20
CA LEU A 258 -24.85 -15.86 17.02
C LEU A 258 -23.90 -16.04 15.85
N LEU A 259 -22.58 -15.94 16.06
CA LEU A 259 -21.59 -16.23 15.04
C LEU A 259 -21.78 -17.65 14.47
N SER A 260 -21.87 -18.65 15.34
CA SER A 260 -21.99 -20.06 14.95
C SER A 260 -23.28 -20.37 14.21
N ALA A 261 -24.36 -19.62 14.42
CA ALA A 261 -25.59 -19.77 13.66
C ALA A 261 -25.49 -19.28 12.20
N GLN A 262 -24.51 -18.42 11.88
CA GLN A 262 -24.38 -17.83 10.55
C GLN A 262 -23.63 -18.72 9.54
N HIS A 263 -23.86 -18.48 8.26
CA HIS A 263 -23.07 -19.07 7.16
C HIS A 263 -21.58 -18.65 7.26
N PRO A 264 -20.60 -19.52 6.90
CA PRO A 264 -19.17 -19.19 7.02
C PRO A 264 -18.75 -17.88 6.33
N ALA A 265 -19.40 -17.52 5.23
CA ALA A 265 -19.17 -16.24 4.56
C ALA A 265 -19.55 -15.03 5.44
N VAL A 266 -20.67 -15.11 6.16
CA VAL A 266 -21.15 -14.06 7.07
C VAL A 266 -20.29 -14.01 8.33
N ARG A 267 -19.92 -15.17 8.89
CA ARG A 267 -19.02 -15.28 10.06
C ARG A 267 -17.72 -14.49 9.89
N ARG A 268 -17.03 -14.68 8.76
CA ARG A 268 -15.78 -13.94 8.45
C ARG A 268 -15.98 -12.43 8.52
N ARG A 269 -17.11 -11.93 8.02
CA ARG A 269 -17.42 -10.50 7.95
C ARG A 269 -17.81 -9.95 9.32
N MET A 270 -18.52 -10.72 10.14
CA MET A 270 -18.81 -10.37 11.53
C MET A 270 -17.50 -10.23 12.35
N LEU A 271 -16.61 -11.22 12.26
CA LEU A 271 -15.31 -11.19 12.94
C LEU A 271 -14.44 -10.03 12.47
N ARG A 272 -14.43 -9.78 11.16
CA ARG A 272 -13.70 -8.63 10.60
C ARG A 272 -14.26 -7.31 11.11
N ARG A 273 -15.58 -7.13 11.13
CA ARG A 273 -16.21 -5.92 11.67
C ARG A 273 -15.87 -5.69 13.13
N LEU A 274 -15.94 -6.75 13.96
CA LEU A 274 -15.53 -6.68 15.35
C LEU A 274 -14.07 -6.21 15.46
N ALA A 275 -13.16 -6.85 14.73
CA ALA A 275 -11.74 -6.52 14.76
C ALA A 275 -11.46 -5.08 14.28
N GLU A 276 -12.05 -4.66 13.16
CA GLU A 276 -11.85 -3.30 12.62
C GLU A 276 -12.45 -2.21 13.53
N ALA A 277 -13.58 -2.49 14.19
CA ALA A 277 -14.23 -1.55 15.12
C ALA A 277 -13.41 -1.34 16.40
N GLU A 278 -12.87 -2.40 16.98
CA GLU A 278 -12.08 -2.33 18.23
C GLU A 278 -10.64 -1.86 17.99
N LEU A 279 -10.03 -2.26 16.87
CA LEU A 279 -8.61 -1.97 16.59
C LEU A 279 -8.42 -0.67 15.80
N GLY A 280 -9.48 -0.12 15.21
CA GLY A 280 -9.43 1.13 14.44
C GLY A 280 -8.63 1.04 13.14
N ARG A 281 -8.36 -0.17 12.64
CA ARG A 281 -7.59 -0.41 11.39
C ARG A 281 -8.16 -1.58 10.59
N PRO A 282 -7.94 -1.65 9.27
CA PRO A 282 -8.33 -2.79 8.46
C PRO A 282 -7.67 -4.09 8.92
N VAL A 283 -8.44 -5.17 9.01
CA VAL A 283 -7.96 -6.50 9.45
C VAL A 283 -8.35 -7.58 8.43
N ALA A 284 -7.40 -8.45 8.10
CA ALA A 284 -7.67 -9.61 7.26
C ALA A 284 -8.13 -10.79 8.12
N ILE A 285 -9.31 -11.34 7.82
CA ILE A 285 -9.83 -12.56 8.44
C ILE A 285 -9.90 -13.64 7.36
N THR A 286 -9.03 -14.66 7.47
CA THR A 286 -9.01 -15.78 6.53
C THR A 286 -10.11 -16.80 6.89
N PRO A 287 -10.50 -17.69 5.95
CA PRO A 287 -11.40 -18.79 6.25
C PRO A 287 -10.92 -19.67 7.39
N GLU A 288 -9.63 -19.94 7.48
CA GLU A 288 -9.01 -20.79 8.50
C GLU A 288 -9.12 -20.14 9.88
N LEU A 289 -8.83 -18.83 9.96
CA LEU A 289 -8.94 -18.05 11.18
C LEU A 289 -10.39 -18.00 11.68
N ALA A 290 -11.34 -17.76 10.78
CA ALA A 290 -12.76 -17.72 11.15
C ALA A 290 -13.31 -19.11 11.55
N ALA A 291 -12.84 -20.17 10.90
CA ALA A 291 -13.15 -21.53 11.31
C ALA A 291 -12.61 -21.80 12.73
N GLU A 292 -11.38 -21.34 13.02
CA GLU A 292 -10.78 -21.54 14.33
C GLU A 292 -11.53 -20.82 15.44
N VAL A 293 -11.91 -19.55 15.23
CA VAL A 293 -12.75 -18.82 16.19
C VAL A 293 -14.08 -19.55 16.42
N GLY A 294 -14.67 -20.11 15.36
CA GLY A 294 -15.88 -20.92 15.49
C GLY A 294 -15.68 -22.18 16.35
N ARG A 295 -14.55 -22.88 16.20
CA ARG A 295 -14.21 -24.05 17.04
C ARG A 295 -14.03 -23.65 18.51
N LEU A 296 -13.28 -22.58 18.78
CA LEU A 296 -13.01 -22.12 20.14
C LEU A 296 -14.27 -21.56 20.82
N SER A 297 -15.17 -20.94 20.06
CA SER A 297 -16.46 -20.44 20.58
C SER A 297 -17.40 -21.55 21.07
N ALA A 298 -17.20 -22.79 20.62
CA ALA A 298 -17.95 -23.94 21.07
C ALA A 298 -17.39 -24.59 22.35
N HIS A 299 -16.19 -24.20 22.80
CA HIS A 299 -15.54 -24.77 23.99
C HIS A 299 -15.77 -23.90 25.23
N PRO A 300 -16.11 -24.48 26.40
CA PRO A 300 -16.36 -23.72 27.63
C PRO A 300 -15.16 -22.89 28.11
N GLU A 301 -13.94 -23.39 27.90
CA GLU A 301 -12.69 -22.71 28.29
C GLU A 301 -12.35 -21.53 27.37
N GLY A 302 -13.01 -21.41 26.22
CA GLY A 302 -12.74 -20.38 25.24
C GLY A 302 -11.35 -20.53 24.60
N GLY A 303 -10.69 -19.41 24.33
CA GLY A 303 -9.36 -19.43 23.74
C GLY A 303 -8.96 -18.11 23.09
N GLN A 304 -7.91 -18.13 22.29
CA GLN A 304 -7.45 -16.97 21.55
C GLN A 304 -6.96 -17.33 20.15
N VAL A 305 -7.15 -16.42 19.20
CA VAL A 305 -6.66 -16.54 17.83
C VAL A 305 -5.84 -15.32 17.46
N ASP A 306 -4.62 -15.56 16.96
CA ASP A 306 -3.73 -14.51 16.50
C ASP A 306 -4.20 -13.96 15.14
N LEU A 307 -4.51 -12.67 15.09
CA LEU A 307 -4.78 -11.91 13.86
C LEU A 307 -3.49 -11.39 13.22
N GLY A 308 -2.39 -11.49 13.97
CA GLY A 308 -1.07 -11.01 13.65
C GLY A 308 -0.83 -9.57 14.12
N GLY A 309 0.42 -9.27 14.47
CA GLY A 309 0.88 -7.89 14.74
C GLY A 309 0.66 -7.45 16.17
N GLY A 310 0.42 -8.44 17.03
CA GLY A 310 -0.10 -8.29 18.37
C GLY A 310 -1.62 -8.33 18.42
N ASP A 311 -2.34 -8.25 17.29
CA ASP A 311 -3.80 -8.25 17.35
C ASP A 311 -4.34 -9.68 17.58
N ARG A 312 -5.31 -9.83 18.47
CA ARG A 312 -5.90 -11.13 18.82
C ARG A 312 -7.42 -11.05 18.92
N LEU A 313 -8.07 -12.17 18.61
CA LEU A 313 -9.45 -12.44 19.01
C LEU A 313 -9.42 -13.31 20.27
N LEU A 314 -10.03 -12.84 21.34
CA LEU A 314 -10.19 -13.54 22.61
C LEU A 314 -11.61 -14.10 22.69
N ILE A 315 -11.75 -15.35 23.10
CA ILE A 315 -13.03 -16.02 23.30
C ILE A 315 -13.14 -16.29 24.79
N GLU A 316 -14.06 -15.60 25.47
CA GLU A 316 -14.27 -15.68 26.91
C GLU A 316 -15.77 -15.71 27.22
N SER A 317 -16.21 -16.69 28.01
CA SER A 317 -17.62 -16.81 28.44
C SER A 317 -18.63 -16.76 27.28
N GLY A 318 -18.30 -17.40 26.15
CA GLY A 318 -19.14 -17.42 24.95
C GLY A 318 -19.14 -16.12 24.13
N ARG A 319 -18.31 -15.13 24.49
CA ARG A 319 -18.14 -13.88 23.73
C ARG A 319 -16.77 -13.79 23.09
N ILE A 320 -16.72 -13.12 21.94
CA ILE A 320 -15.53 -12.89 21.15
C ILE A 320 -15.19 -11.41 21.23
N LEU A 321 -13.97 -11.09 21.64
CA LEU A 321 -13.45 -9.75 21.80
C LEU A 321 -12.23 -9.57 20.89
N ALA A 322 -12.10 -8.42 20.25
CA ALA A 322 -10.86 -8.07 19.58
C ALA A 322 -10.00 -7.21 20.52
N ARG A 323 -8.73 -7.58 20.68
CA ARG A 323 -7.77 -6.79 21.43
C ARG A 323 -6.48 -6.65 20.66
N ALA A 324 -5.94 -5.44 20.65
CA ALA A 324 -4.53 -5.28 20.43
C ALA A 324 -3.85 -5.81 21.68
N GLU A 325 -3.02 -6.85 21.55
CA GLU A 325 -2.03 -7.13 22.58
C GLU A 325 -1.21 -5.85 22.73
N GLU A 326 -1.11 -5.35 23.95
CA GLU A 326 -0.04 -4.44 24.31
C GLU A 326 1.25 -5.22 24.15
N VAL A 327 1.75 -5.27 22.92
CA VAL A 327 3.13 -5.62 22.66
C VAL A 327 3.92 -4.63 23.51
N PRO A 328 4.70 -5.09 24.52
CA PRO A 328 5.44 -4.18 25.38
C PRO A 328 6.15 -3.16 24.50
N ALA A 329 5.97 -1.89 24.86
CA ALA A 329 6.32 -0.75 24.03
C ALA A 329 7.76 -0.82 23.51
N GLU A 330 8.65 -1.51 24.22
CA GLU A 330 9.99 -1.85 23.77
C GLU A 330 10.37 -3.28 24.25
N VAL A 331 10.72 -4.19 23.33
CA VAL A 331 11.62 -5.29 23.71
C VAL A 331 13.00 -4.68 23.75
N ALA A 332 13.58 -4.59 24.94
CA ALA A 332 14.91 -4.04 25.12
C ALA A 332 15.90 -4.75 24.19
N PRO A 333 16.85 -4.04 23.56
CA PRO A 333 17.90 -4.68 22.79
C PRO A 333 18.61 -5.76 23.61
N VAL A 334 18.77 -6.95 23.05
CA VAL A 334 19.45 -8.06 23.70
C VAL A 334 20.93 -8.04 23.26
N PRO A 335 21.88 -7.71 24.14
CA PRO A 335 23.30 -7.70 23.79
C PRO A 335 23.77 -9.10 23.43
N ILE A 336 24.50 -9.22 22.32
CA ILE A 336 25.14 -10.46 21.89
C ILE A 336 26.60 -10.41 22.33
N GLY A 337 26.97 -11.30 23.25
CA GLY A 337 28.35 -11.48 23.67
C GLY A 337 29.21 -12.11 22.58
N LEU A 338 30.53 -11.95 22.70
CA LEU A 338 31.51 -12.57 21.79
C LEU A 338 31.81 -14.03 22.15
N GLU A 339 31.35 -14.47 23.32
CA GLU A 339 31.40 -15.86 23.74
C GLU A 339 30.14 -16.61 23.27
N PRO A 340 30.24 -17.92 22.97
CA PRO A 340 29.09 -18.76 22.65
C PRO A 340 27.99 -18.66 23.71
N GLY A 341 26.75 -18.58 23.25
CA GLY A 341 25.61 -18.34 24.14
C GLY A 341 24.26 -18.51 23.46
N ARG A 342 23.20 -18.43 24.28
CA ARG A 342 21.81 -18.45 23.83
C ARG A 342 21.16 -17.12 24.17
N PHE A 343 20.45 -16.56 23.21
CA PHE A 343 19.83 -15.24 23.30
C PHE A 343 18.39 -15.35 22.85
N ASP A 344 17.45 -15.13 23.78
CA ASP A 344 16.02 -15.12 23.47
C ASP A 344 15.56 -13.68 23.17
N PHE A 345 14.82 -13.49 22.08
CA PHE A 345 14.26 -12.21 21.65
C PHE A 345 12.76 -12.37 21.37
N GLY A 346 11.93 -12.14 22.38
CA GLY A 346 10.52 -12.53 22.32
C GLY A 346 10.39 -14.05 22.12
N ALA A 347 9.67 -14.48 21.09
CA ALA A 347 9.54 -15.90 20.74
C ALA A 347 10.70 -16.45 19.87
N TRP A 348 11.66 -15.61 19.49
CA TRP A 348 12.83 -16.02 18.72
C TRP A 348 13.96 -16.50 19.62
N ARG A 349 14.71 -17.50 19.15
CA ARG A 349 15.95 -17.94 19.80
C ARG A 349 17.12 -17.82 18.84
N VAL A 350 18.18 -17.16 19.27
CA VAL A 350 19.45 -17.08 18.54
C VAL A 350 20.54 -17.76 19.37
N GLU A 351 21.26 -18.69 18.76
CA GLU A 351 22.40 -19.38 19.36
C GLU A 351 23.68 -18.90 18.69
N SER A 352 24.72 -18.60 19.48
CA SER A 352 26.05 -18.27 18.97
C SER A 352 27.05 -19.38 19.27
N GLU A 353 27.92 -19.67 18.32
CA GLU A 353 29.03 -20.61 18.48
C GLU A 353 30.28 -20.11 17.74
N ARG A 354 31.45 -20.51 18.22
CA ARG A 354 32.72 -20.27 17.50
C ARG A 354 32.85 -21.30 16.40
N THR A 355 33.30 -20.87 15.23
CA THR A 355 33.46 -21.72 14.06
C THR A 355 34.70 -21.30 13.27
N THR A 356 35.01 -22.05 12.21
CA THR A 356 36.12 -21.77 11.29
C THR A 356 35.61 -21.13 9.99
N GLU A 357 36.50 -20.50 9.22
CA GLU A 357 36.15 -20.00 7.89
C GLU A 357 35.68 -21.12 6.96
N GLU A 358 36.29 -22.31 7.04
CA GLU A 358 35.88 -23.45 6.21
C GLU A 358 34.42 -23.85 6.45
N GLU A 359 34.00 -23.91 7.71
CA GLU A 359 32.62 -24.20 8.09
C GLU A 359 31.67 -23.08 7.64
N ALA A 360 32.08 -21.81 7.78
CA ALA A 360 31.32 -20.67 7.28
C ALA A 360 31.11 -20.71 5.76
N ARG A 361 32.13 -21.13 4.99
CA ARG A 361 32.02 -21.33 3.54
C ARG A 361 31.12 -22.51 3.17
N ARG A 362 31.15 -23.61 3.93
CA ARG A 362 30.27 -24.78 3.68
C ARG A 362 28.81 -24.49 3.96
N ALA A 363 28.52 -23.71 4.99
CA ALA A 363 27.16 -23.27 5.35
C ALA A 363 26.75 -21.95 4.63
N PHE A 364 27.52 -21.54 3.61
CA PHE A 364 27.25 -20.35 2.83
C PHE A 364 25.96 -20.51 2.05
N GLY A 365 24.90 -19.84 2.50
CA GLY A 365 23.59 -19.87 1.85
C GLY A 365 22.45 -20.19 2.80
N ASP A 366 22.74 -20.69 4.01
CA ASP A 366 21.72 -20.84 5.05
C ASP A 366 21.21 -19.45 5.47
N PRO A 367 19.93 -19.10 5.20
CA PRO A 367 19.39 -17.79 5.55
C PRO A 367 19.18 -17.64 7.06
N TRP A 368 19.15 -18.76 7.80
CA TRP A 368 19.01 -18.82 9.26
C TRP A 368 20.34 -18.77 10.00
N SER A 369 21.47 -18.69 9.28
CA SER A 369 22.79 -18.51 9.86
C SER A 369 23.53 -17.27 9.33
N ALA A 370 24.15 -16.51 10.23
CA ALA A 370 25.11 -15.46 9.92
C ALA A 370 26.50 -15.81 10.47
N PHE A 371 27.53 -15.47 9.70
CA PHE A 371 28.92 -15.72 10.04
C PHE A 371 29.64 -14.37 10.09
N LEU A 372 30.16 -14.02 11.25
CA LEU A 372 30.76 -12.72 11.51
C LEU A 372 32.25 -12.85 11.80
N ASP A 373 33.04 -11.99 11.17
CA ASP A 373 34.45 -11.78 11.51
C ASP A 373 34.55 -11.02 12.84
N LEU A 374 34.96 -11.73 13.90
CA LEU A 374 35.11 -11.16 15.25
C LEU A 374 36.24 -10.13 15.31
N ASP A 375 37.27 -10.26 14.47
CA ASP A 375 38.39 -9.33 14.47
C ASP A 375 37.93 -7.96 13.95
N ARG A 376 37.14 -7.94 12.88
CA ARG A 376 36.52 -6.70 12.34
C ARG A 376 35.50 -6.06 13.29
N LEU A 377 34.85 -6.87 14.11
CA LEU A 377 33.91 -6.37 15.12
C LEU A 377 34.64 -5.67 16.28
N LEU A 378 35.86 -6.11 16.56
CA LEU A 378 36.72 -5.61 17.64
C LEU A 378 37.62 -4.44 17.22
N ASP A 379 37.54 -3.96 15.98
CA ASP A 379 38.23 -2.75 15.51
C ASP A 379 37.80 -1.51 16.34
N ASP A 380 38.71 -0.55 16.56
CA ASP A 380 38.53 0.59 17.48
C ASP A 380 37.66 1.71 16.87
N PRO A 381 36.53 2.14 17.49
CA PRO A 381 35.94 1.61 18.73
C PRO A 381 35.12 0.33 18.51
N PRO A 382 35.18 -0.65 19.46
CA PRO A 382 34.55 -1.95 19.29
C PRO A 382 33.04 -1.82 19.13
N ALA A 383 32.51 -2.38 18.03
CA ALA A 383 31.09 -2.33 17.75
C ALA A 383 30.36 -3.34 18.62
N ARG A 384 29.37 -2.88 19.40
CA ARG A 384 28.55 -3.76 20.23
C ARG A 384 27.49 -4.45 19.39
N LEU A 385 27.46 -5.78 19.43
CA LEU A 385 26.40 -6.57 18.81
C LEU A 385 25.15 -6.59 19.70
N ALA A 386 23.99 -6.41 19.08
CA ALA A 386 22.71 -6.58 19.75
C ALA A 386 21.62 -7.07 18.79
N LEU A 387 20.66 -7.82 19.32
CA LEU A 387 19.38 -8.05 18.66
C LEU A 387 18.41 -6.95 19.09
N ARG A 388 17.75 -6.32 18.13
CA ARG A 388 16.68 -5.35 18.39
C ARG A 388 15.55 -5.49 17.38
N ARG A 389 14.42 -4.82 17.65
CA ARG A 389 13.39 -4.63 16.63
C ARG A 389 13.94 -3.76 15.50
N TRP A 390 13.48 -4.02 14.28
CA TRP A 390 13.69 -3.07 13.20
C TRP A 390 12.95 -1.76 13.48
N ARG A 391 13.50 -0.66 12.98
CA ARG A 391 12.97 0.70 13.11
C ARG A 391 12.66 1.22 11.72
N SER A 392 11.63 2.07 11.62
CA SER A 392 11.38 2.79 10.36
C SER A 392 12.63 3.59 9.98
N GLY A 393 13.07 3.45 8.72
CA GLY A 393 14.30 4.05 8.23
C GLY A 393 15.54 3.14 8.28
N ASP A 394 15.50 2.00 8.98
CA ASP A 394 16.60 1.03 8.98
C ASP A 394 16.95 0.59 7.55
N ARG A 395 18.25 0.48 7.31
CA ARG A 395 18.83 0.08 6.02
C ARG A 395 19.88 -0.99 6.21
N ILE A 396 19.98 -1.86 5.22
CA ILE A 396 21.03 -2.86 5.11
C ILE A 396 21.78 -2.69 3.79
N GLU A 397 23.07 -3.00 3.77
CA GLU A 397 23.90 -3.13 2.56
C GLU A 397 24.01 -4.63 2.22
N PRO A 398 23.08 -5.18 1.42
CA PRO A 398 22.97 -6.62 1.24
C PRO A 398 24.23 -7.23 0.60
N LEU A 399 24.58 -8.43 1.03
CA LEU A 399 25.62 -9.25 0.45
C LEU A 399 25.28 -9.61 -1.01
N GLY A 400 26.22 -9.42 -1.93
CA GLY A 400 26.07 -9.78 -3.35
C GLY A 400 25.34 -8.76 -4.24
N MET A 401 24.90 -7.62 -3.68
CA MET A 401 24.27 -6.54 -4.45
C MET A 401 24.99 -5.21 -4.17
N GLN A 402 25.06 -4.31 -5.15
CA GLN A 402 25.52 -2.92 -4.96
C GLN A 402 24.40 -2.06 -4.32
N GLY A 403 24.76 -1.10 -3.48
CA GLY A 403 23.82 -0.17 -2.85
C GLY A 403 23.22 -0.59 -1.49
N ARG A 404 22.18 0.13 -1.05
CA ARG A 404 21.49 -0.01 0.25
C ARG A 404 20.02 -0.34 0.03
N LYS A 405 19.44 -1.22 0.85
CA LYS A 405 18.02 -1.58 0.84
C LYS A 405 17.36 -1.23 2.18
N LYS A 406 16.17 -0.64 2.17
CA LYS A 406 15.41 -0.42 3.41
C LYS A 406 14.91 -1.75 3.95
N LEU A 407 14.91 -1.94 5.26
CA LEU A 407 14.37 -3.17 5.85
C LEU A 407 12.87 -3.33 5.58
N GLN A 408 12.12 -2.24 5.45
CA GLN A 408 10.71 -2.29 5.04
C GLN A 408 10.52 -2.96 3.66
N ASP A 409 11.42 -2.69 2.71
CA ASP A 409 11.39 -3.30 1.38
C ASP A 409 11.82 -4.77 1.45
N VAL A 410 12.84 -5.08 2.27
CA VAL A 410 13.25 -6.48 2.56
C VAL A 410 12.06 -7.32 3.04
N PHE A 411 11.32 -6.83 4.04
CA PHE A 411 10.13 -7.52 4.55
C PHE A 411 9.00 -7.61 3.53
N THR A 412 8.87 -6.61 2.66
CA THR A 412 7.81 -6.57 1.64
C THR A 412 8.10 -7.56 0.52
N ASP A 413 9.33 -7.60 0.02
CA ASP A 413 9.75 -8.51 -1.05
C ASP A 413 9.72 -9.97 -0.59
N ALA A 414 10.06 -10.21 0.67
CA ALA A 414 9.96 -11.54 1.30
C ALA A 414 8.52 -11.90 1.72
N LEU A 415 7.53 -11.07 1.39
CA LEU A 415 6.12 -11.26 1.72
C LEU A 415 5.86 -11.51 3.21
N VAL A 416 6.73 -11.00 4.09
CA VAL A 416 6.57 -11.13 5.54
C VAL A 416 5.31 -10.37 5.95
N PRO A 417 4.31 -11.02 6.55
CA PRO A 417 3.11 -10.35 7.02
C PRO A 417 3.44 -9.18 7.94
N ALA A 418 2.75 -8.04 7.79
CA ALA A 418 2.98 -6.84 8.60
C ALA A 418 2.95 -7.13 10.11
N SER A 419 2.17 -8.13 10.48
CA SER A 419 2.07 -8.73 11.78
C SER A 419 3.37 -9.30 12.35
N GLN A 420 4.08 -10.08 11.54
CA GLN A 420 5.33 -10.74 11.94
C GLN A 420 6.51 -9.76 11.95
N ARG A 421 6.48 -8.73 11.08
CA ARG A 421 7.55 -7.72 10.98
C ARG A 421 7.87 -7.06 12.31
N ARG A 422 6.86 -6.79 13.15
CA ARG A 422 7.04 -6.12 14.45
C ARG A 422 7.84 -6.94 15.46
N ALA A 423 7.75 -8.27 15.37
CA ALA A 423 8.44 -9.21 16.26
C ALA A 423 9.74 -9.76 15.66
N TRP A 424 10.07 -9.41 14.42
CA TRP A 424 11.26 -9.94 13.73
C TRP A 424 12.54 -9.31 14.29
N PRO A 425 13.50 -10.12 14.77
CA PRO A 425 14.77 -9.62 15.29
C PRO A 425 15.67 -9.11 14.16
N VAL A 426 16.43 -8.06 14.44
CA VAL A 426 17.49 -7.57 13.58
C VAL A 426 18.78 -7.54 14.38
N LEU A 427 19.83 -8.18 13.85
CA LEU A 427 21.16 -8.09 14.41
C LEU A 427 21.85 -6.81 13.92
N VAL A 428 22.33 -6.03 14.86
CA VAL A 428 23.06 -4.78 14.60
C VAL A 428 24.42 -4.78 15.28
N ALA A 429 25.38 -4.09 14.67
CA ALA A 429 26.64 -3.69 15.27
C ALA A 429 26.62 -2.16 15.39
N GLY A 430 26.37 -1.64 16.59
CA GLY A 430 25.99 -0.23 16.77
C GLY A 430 24.71 0.11 15.99
N GLU A 431 24.79 1.07 15.07
CA GLU A 431 23.66 1.47 14.20
C GLU A 431 23.60 0.71 12.86
N ILE A 432 24.60 -0.10 12.56
CA ILE A 432 24.70 -0.83 11.27
C ILE A 432 23.93 -2.14 11.38
N VAL A 433 23.00 -2.37 10.46
CA VAL A 433 22.30 -3.66 10.33
C VAL A 433 23.22 -4.70 9.70
N ILE A 434 23.46 -5.79 10.42
CA ILE A 434 24.36 -6.88 10.02
C ILE A 434 23.56 -8.05 9.44
N TRP A 435 22.44 -8.40 10.05
CA TRP A 435 21.67 -9.57 9.63
C TRP A 435 20.20 -9.45 10.01
N VAL A 436 19.32 -9.82 9.07
CA VAL A 436 17.91 -10.08 9.30
C VAL A 436 17.68 -11.58 9.10
N PRO A 437 17.50 -12.36 10.18
CA PRO A 437 17.35 -13.81 10.11
C PRO A 437 16.32 -14.26 9.10
N GLY A 438 16.63 -15.28 8.31
CA GLY A 438 15.76 -15.83 7.28
C GLY A 438 15.63 -15.00 6.01
N LEU A 439 16.06 -13.73 6.01
CA LEU A 439 15.77 -12.79 4.91
C LEU A 439 17.01 -12.27 4.19
N VAL A 440 17.95 -11.64 4.90
CA VAL A 440 19.07 -10.95 4.25
C VAL A 440 20.26 -10.76 5.19
N ARG A 441 21.46 -10.86 4.63
CA ARG A 441 22.74 -10.60 5.31
C ARG A 441 23.42 -9.38 4.74
N SER A 442 24.10 -8.62 5.59
CA SER A 442 24.90 -7.48 5.20
C SER A 442 26.24 -7.92 4.61
N ARG A 443 26.86 -7.05 3.82
CA ARG A 443 28.27 -7.17 3.39
C ARG A 443 29.26 -6.71 4.47
N HIS A 444 28.78 -6.13 5.56
CA HIS A 444 29.63 -5.79 6.70
C HIS A 444 29.99 -7.05 7.49
N LEU A 445 31.15 -7.03 8.16
CA LEU A 445 31.65 -8.13 8.99
C LEU A 445 31.80 -9.48 8.28
N LEU A 446 31.95 -9.47 6.94
CA LEU A 446 32.26 -10.68 6.19
C LEU A 446 33.58 -11.30 6.66
N VAL A 447 33.60 -12.62 6.75
CA VAL A 447 34.80 -13.41 7.08
C VAL A 447 35.87 -13.17 6.01
N GLY A 448 37.04 -12.68 6.43
CA GLY A 448 38.08 -12.17 5.55
C GLY A 448 39.42 -12.92 5.56
N GLY A 449 39.41 -14.25 5.48
CA GLY A 449 40.62 -15.09 5.35
C GLY A 449 40.77 -16.19 6.43
N PRO A 450 41.73 -17.11 6.26
CA PRO A 450 41.77 -18.40 6.96
C PRO A 450 42.08 -18.33 8.46
N ASP A 451 42.75 -17.28 8.92
CA ASP A 451 43.18 -17.12 10.32
C ASP A 451 42.23 -16.25 11.16
N ARG A 452 41.03 -15.96 10.64
CA ARG A 452 40.05 -15.07 11.31
C ARG A 452 39.23 -15.82 12.34
N ARG A 453 38.95 -15.16 13.46
CA ARG A 453 38.01 -15.68 14.46
C ARG A 453 36.58 -15.46 13.95
N VAL A 454 35.81 -16.55 13.80
CA VAL A 454 34.44 -16.49 13.27
C VAL A 454 33.41 -16.80 14.36
N LEU A 455 32.41 -15.94 14.48
CA LEU A 455 31.21 -16.19 15.27
C LEU A 455 30.07 -16.57 14.32
N ARG A 456 29.52 -17.77 14.49
CA ARG A 456 28.27 -18.16 13.85
C ARG A 456 27.11 -17.80 14.76
N LEU A 457 26.08 -17.20 14.20
CA LEU A 457 24.79 -16.98 14.82
C LEU A 457 23.74 -17.77 14.05
N HIS A 458 22.96 -18.60 14.74
CA HIS A 458 21.86 -19.36 14.14
C HIS A 458 20.54 -18.99 14.80
N ALA A 459 19.53 -18.65 14.01
CA ALA A 459 18.22 -18.21 14.49
C ALA A 459 17.17 -19.29 14.26
N ARG A 460 16.37 -19.55 15.30
CA ARG A 460 15.16 -20.39 15.22
C ARG A 460 13.94 -19.49 15.21
N SER A 461 13.18 -19.57 14.12
CA SER A 461 11.91 -18.85 13.96
C SER A 461 10.78 -19.55 14.72
N PRO A 462 9.91 -18.80 15.44
CA PRO A 462 8.66 -19.33 15.98
C PRO A 462 7.57 -19.48 14.91
N PHE A 463 7.79 -18.91 13.73
CA PHE A 463 6.87 -18.97 12.60
C PHE A 463 7.33 -20.06 11.63
N SER A 464 6.37 -20.87 11.15
CA SER A 464 6.56 -21.71 9.97
C SER A 464 6.73 -20.77 8.77
N VAL A 465 7.96 -20.66 8.25
CA VAL A 465 8.25 -19.91 7.03
C VAL A 465 8.26 -20.87 5.85
#